data_AF-A0A2V7HSW1-F1
#
_entry.id   AF-A0A2V7HSW1-F1
#
_cell.length_a   1.000
_cell.length_b   1.000
_cell.length_c   1.000
_cell.angle_alpha   90.00
_cell.angle_beta   90.00
_cell.angle_gamma   90.00
#
_symmetry.space_group_name_H-M   'P 1'
#
loop_
_entity.id
_entity.type
_entity.pdbx_description
1 polymer ?
#
loop_
_entity_poly.entity_id
_entity_poly.type
_entity_poly.pdbx_seq_one_letter_code
_entity_poly.pdbx_strand_id
1 'polypeptide(L)'
;MSTATAAHGAAVEPAESPLTPESWGKLGMWIFLAGDAVGFGTLLAGYGAMRATSADWPNPYAVLGINLTALMTFLLICSSVTMVKALEWLSRGNRDKAKMFLALTALGGAIFVSLQAYEWTHLIHRGLHINGNPWGASLFGTSFFLVTGFHGLHVTAGVIYLLATIGVVSRRPRPMDSYNFVEITGLYWHFVDLVWIMVFTFMYLL
;
A
#
# COMPACT_ATOMS: atom_id res chain seq x y z
N MET A 1 -21.26 63.29 32.75
CA MET A 1 -20.21 63.31 31.71
C MET A 1 -19.21 62.22 32.08
N SER A 2 -19.43 60.98 31.63
CA SER A 2 -18.90 60.36 30.40
C SER A 2 -17.39 60.08 30.50
N THR A 3 -17.02 58.87 30.91
CA THR A 3 -16.52 57.72 30.08
C THR A 3 -15.00 57.70 29.92
N ALA A 4 -14.34 56.82 30.68
CA ALA A 4 -13.07 56.21 30.30
C ALA A 4 -12.81 54.95 31.14
N THR A 5 -13.27 53.80 30.66
CA THR A 5 -12.69 52.50 31.03
C THR A 5 -12.57 51.71 29.73
N ALA A 6 -11.33 51.60 29.26
CA ALA A 6 -10.97 50.87 28.05
C ALA A 6 -11.36 49.39 28.21
N ALA A 7 -12.24 48.92 27.33
CA ALA A 7 -12.47 47.50 27.12
C ALA A 7 -11.26 46.94 26.37
N HIS A 8 -10.31 46.36 27.11
CA HIS A 8 -9.30 45.50 26.52
C HIS A 8 -9.98 44.16 26.20
N GLY A 9 -10.67 44.11 25.06
CA GLY A 9 -11.13 42.86 24.49
C GLY A 9 -9.90 42.04 24.13
N ALA A 10 -9.58 41.04 24.93
CA ALA A 10 -8.63 40.02 24.54
C ALA A 10 -9.14 39.43 23.22
N ALA A 11 -8.44 39.74 22.13
CA ALA A 11 -8.62 39.01 20.89
C ALA A 11 -8.31 37.55 21.23
N VAL A 12 -9.35 36.73 21.25
CA VAL A 12 -9.21 35.28 21.38
C VAL A 12 -8.39 34.86 20.17
N GLU A 13 -7.12 34.53 20.39
CA GLU A 13 -6.33 33.90 19.35
C GLU A 13 -7.10 32.65 18.88
N PRO A 14 -7.23 32.43 17.55
CA PRO A 14 -7.84 31.21 17.05
C PRO A 14 -7.06 30.04 17.65
N ALA A 15 -7.76 29.18 18.40
CA ALA A 15 -7.16 28.01 19.01
C ALA A 15 -6.34 27.27 17.95
N GLU A 16 -5.02 27.19 18.15
CA GLU A 16 -4.15 26.46 17.25
C GLU A 16 -4.70 25.04 17.10
N SER A 17 -4.76 24.56 15.86
CA SER A 17 -5.03 23.15 15.57
C SER A 17 -4.19 22.30 16.53
N PRO A 18 -4.76 21.32 17.24
CA PRO A 18 -4.00 20.53 18.20
C PRO A 18 -2.73 20.00 17.54
N LEU A 19 -1.57 20.27 18.13
CA LEU A 19 -0.28 19.70 17.74
C LEU A 19 -0.21 18.18 18.03
N THR A 20 -1.33 17.59 18.47
CA THR A 20 -1.48 16.17 18.78
C THR A 20 -2.19 15.46 17.63
N PRO A 21 -1.82 14.19 17.32
CA PRO A 21 -2.50 13.43 16.29
C PRO A 21 -3.98 13.22 16.67
N GLU A 22 -4.89 13.38 15.71
CA GLU A 22 -6.33 13.11 15.87
C GLU A 22 -6.64 11.70 16.42
N SER A 23 -5.70 10.76 16.29
CA SER A 23 -5.67 9.52 17.06
C SER A 23 -4.26 8.92 17.14
N TRP A 24 -3.88 8.37 18.29
CA TRP A 24 -2.62 7.63 18.48
C TRP A 24 -2.42 6.48 17.48
N GLY A 25 -3.52 5.88 17.01
CA GLY A 25 -3.50 4.85 15.96
C GLY A 25 -3.02 5.38 14.60
N LYS A 26 -3.45 6.58 14.19
CA LYS A 26 -2.96 7.21 12.95
C LYS A 26 -1.47 7.53 13.04
N LEU A 27 -1.01 8.09 14.16
CA LEU A 27 0.42 8.36 14.37
C LEU A 27 1.25 7.08 14.32
N GLY A 28 0.82 6.04 15.04
CA GLY A 28 1.48 4.73 15.01
C GLY A 28 1.57 4.15 13.60
N MET A 29 0.49 4.27 12.82
CA MET A 29 0.49 3.87 11.40
C MET A 29 1.51 4.68 10.59
N TRP A 30 1.53 6.01 10.68
CA TRP A 30 2.49 6.82 9.94
C TRP A 30 3.95 6.49 10.27
N ILE A 31 4.27 6.26 11.55
CA ILE A 31 5.62 5.84 11.97
C ILE A 31 5.96 4.47 11.36
N PHE A 32 5.01 3.53 11.41
CA PHE A 32 5.18 2.22 10.78
C PHE A 32 5.41 2.33 9.26
N LEU A 33 4.59 3.13 8.55
CA LEU A 33 4.71 3.34 7.10
C LEU A 33 6.03 4.03 6.73
N ALA A 34 6.53 4.96 7.55
CA ALA A 34 7.83 5.58 7.35
C ALA A 34 8.97 4.55 7.48
N GLY A 35 8.87 3.64 8.46
CA GLY A 35 9.80 2.52 8.61
C GLY A 35 9.80 1.59 7.40
N ASP A 36 8.61 1.17 6.96
CA ASP A 36 8.45 0.33 5.76
C ASP A 36 8.97 1.04 4.50
N ALA A 37 8.75 2.34 4.36
CA ALA A 37 9.25 3.13 3.23
C ALA A 37 10.78 3.10 3.14
N VAL A 38 11.48 3.22 4.28
CA VAL A 38 12.94 3.07 4.35
C VAL A 38 13.36 1.64 4.01
N GLY A 39 12.62 0.64 4.48
CA GLY A 39 12.85 -0.78 4.17
C GLY A 39 12.79 -1.06 2.66
N PHE A 40 11.67 -0.71 2.02
CA PHE A 40 11.50 -0.85 0.57
C PHE A 40 12.49 0.01 -0.22
N GLY A 41 12.75 1.24 0.22
CA GLY A 41 13.74 2.13 -0.40
C GLY A 41 15.14 1.52 -0.39
N THR A 42 15.53 0.88 0.71
CA THR A 42 16.82 0.17 0.83
C THR A 42 16.89 -1.03 -0.11
N LEU A 43 15.81 -1.81 -0.21
CA LEU A 43 15.75 -2.96 -1.14
C LEU A 43 15.85 -2.52 -2.60
N LEU A 44 15.12 -1.47 -2.99
CA LEU A 44 15.15 -0.92 -4.35
C LEU A 44 16.49 -0.26 -4.68
N ALA A 45 17.09 0.46 -3.74
CA ALA A 45 18.44 1.02 -3.91
C ALA A 45 19.50 -0.09 -4.06
N GLY A 46 19.39 -1.17 -3.28
CA GLY A 46 20.22 -2.36 -3.40
C GLY A 46 20.11 -2.99 -4.80
N TYR A 47 18.89 -3.23 -5.27
CA TYR A 47 18.62 -3.68 -6.64
C TYR A 47 19.27 -2.76 -7.68
N GLY A 48 19.07 -1.44 -7.56
CA GLY A 48 19.63 -0.46 -8.48
C GLY A 48 21.17 -0.50 -8.53
N ALA A 49 21.82 -0.63 -7.37
CA ALA A 49 23.27 -0.74 -7.28
C ALA A 49 23.78 -2.04 -7.91
N MET A 50 23.14 -3.18 -7.63
CA MET A 50 23.48 -4.49 -8.20
C MET A 50 23.33 -4.51 -9.72
N ARG A 51 22.28 -3.87 -10.23
CA ARG A 51 22.07 -3.69 -11.65
C ARG A 51 23.13 -2.81 -12.30
N ALA A 52 23.49 -1.69 -11.66
CA ALA A 52 24.45 -0.73 -12.21
C ALA A 52 25.89 -1.31 -12.29
N THR A 53 26.22 -2.28 -11.44
CA THR A 53 27.55 -2.90 -11.39
C THR A 53 27.65 -4.22 -12.16
N SER A 54 26.53 -4.78 -12.62
CA SER A 54 26.50 -6.04 -13.37
C SER A 54 26.58 -5.81 -14.87
N ALA A 55 27.56 -6.43 -15.53
CA ALA A 55 27.75 -6.30 -16.98
C ALA A 55 26.75 -7.14 -17.81
N ASP A 56 26.18 -8.19 -17.22
CA ASP A 56 25.32 -9.19 -17.86
C ASP A 56 23.90 -9.21 -17.28
N TRP A 57 23.36 -8.02 -16.93
CA TRP A 57 22.01 -7.93 -16.39
C TRP A 57 20.95 -8.30 -17.45
N PRO A 58 20.01 -9.22 -17.16
CA PRO A 58 18.98 -9.62 -18.14
C PRO A 58 18.08 -8.45 -18.55
N ASN A 59 17.62 -8.44 -19.80
CA ASN A 59 16.61 -7.48 -20.25
C ASN A 59 15.23 -7.86 -19.68
N PRO A 60 14.61 -7.05 -18.79
CA PRO A 60 13.33 -7.35 -18.18
C PRO A 60 12.21 -7.60 -19.21
N TYR A 61 12.22 -6.88 -20.32
CA TYR A 61 11.22 -7.02 -21.40
C TYR A 61 11.22 -8.39 -22.07
N ALA A 62 12.36 -9.07 -22.11
CA ALA A 62 12.49 -10.38 -22.74
C ALA A 62 12.18 -11.54 -21.78
N VAL A 63 12.30 -11.30 -20.47
CA VAL A 63 12.21 -12.34 -19.44
C VAL A 63 10.88 -12.30 -18.69
N LEU A 64 10.38 -11.10 -18.36
CA LEU A 64 9.23 -10.89 -17.49
C LEU A 64 7.91 -10.65 -18.24
N GLY A 65 6.79 -10.94 -17.58
CA GLY A 65 5.45 -10.86 -18.17
C GLY A 65 4.81 -9.48 -18.07
N ILE A 66 5.40 -8.44 -18.70
CA ILE A 66 5.00 -7.03 -18.50
C ILE A 66 3.50 -6.79 -18.69
N ASN A 67 2.85 -7.43 -19.67
CA ASN A 67 1.40 -7.26 -19.89
C ASN A 67 0.57 -7.76 -18.71
N LEU A 68 0.96 -8.89 -18.12
CA LEU A 68 0.31 -9.44 -16.94
C LEU A 68 0.53 -8.52 -15.74
N THR A 69 1.78 -8.10 -15.52
CA THR A 69 2.13 -7.22 -14.40
C THR A 69 1.48 -5.84 -14.54
N ALA A 70 1.35 -5.31 -15.75
CA ALA A 70 0.64 -4.06 -16.00
C ALA A 70 -0.86 -4.17 -15.68
N LEU A 71 -1.49 -5.31 -16.02
CA LEU A 71 -2.87 -5.61 -15.60
C LEU A 71 -2.99 -5.69 -14.08
N MET A 72 -2.02 -6.32 -13.41
CA MET A 72 -1.97 -6.41 -11.94
C MET A 72 -1.84 -5.02 -11.29
N THR A 73 -1.00 -4.15 -11.84
CA THR A 73 -0.87 -2.76 -11.39
C THR A 73 -2.17 -1.98 -11.58
N PHE A 74 -2.81 -2.10 -12.74
CA PHE A 74 -4.12 -1.49 -12.99
C PHE A 74 -5.18 -1.97 -11.98
N LEU A 75 -5.20 -3.29 -11.71
CA LEU A 75 -6.11 -3.89 -10.73
C LEU A 75 -5.91 -3.31 -9.32
N LEU A 76 -4.67 -3.14 -8.87
CA LEU A 76 -4.37 -2.56 -7.56
C LEU A 76 -4.79 -1.09 -7.46
N ILE A 77 -4.54 -0.29 -8.51
CA ILE A 77 -4.99 1.10 -8.57
C ILE A 77 -6.52 1.17 -8.47
N CYS A 78 -7.25 0.31 -9.19
CA CYS A 78 -8.70 0.21 -9.06
C CYS A 78 -9.14 -0.21 -7.65
N SER A 79 -8.43 -1.14 -7.02
CA SER A 79 -8.67 -1.56 -5.62
C SER A 79 -8.44 -0.41 -4.62
N SER A 80 -7.45 0.43 -4.88
CA SER A 80 -7.21 1.67 -4.15
C SER A 80 -8.43 2.58 -4.19
N VAL A 81 -9.02 2.79 -5.38
CA VAL A 81 -10.24 3.60 -5.54
C VAL A 81 -11.42 2.99 -4.78
N THR A 82 -11.58 1.67 -4.77
CA THR A 82 -12.65 1.03 -3.99
C THR A 82 -12.47 1.23 -2.49
N MET A 83 -11.23 1.33 -1.99
CA MET A 83 -10.95 1.63 -0.58
C MET A 83 -11.43 3.03 -0.18
N VAL A 84 -11.17 4.04 -1.02
CA VAL A 84 -11.66 5.41 -0.79
C VAL A 84 -13.19 5.44 -0.79
N LYS A 85 -13.83 4.70 -1.72
CA LYS A 85 -15.29 4.58 -1.77
C LYS A 85 -15.87 3.93 -0.51
N ALA A 86 -15.17 2.96 0.09
CA ALA A 86 -15.61 2.38 1.35
C ALA A 86 -15.70 3.41 2.47
N LEU A 87 -14.70 4.28 2.61
CA LEU A 87 -14.70 5.38 3.60
C LEU A 87 -15.81 6.39 3.35
N GLU A 88 -16.07 6.73 2.08
CA GLU A 88 -17.16 7.63 1.69
C GLU A 88 -18.54 7.07 2.07
N TRP A 89 -18.79 5.78 1.84
CA TRP A 89 -20.07 5.19 2.24
C TRP A 89 -20.20 5.03 3.75
N LEU A 90 -19.08 4.82 4.45
CA LEU A 90 -19.04 4.75 5.90
C LEU A 90 -19.38 6.10 6.54
N SER A 91 -18.85 7.21 6.01
CA SER A 91 -19.17 8.57 6.50
C SER A 91 -20.63 8.95 6.27
N ARG A 92 -21.26 8.41 5.23
CA ARG A 92 -22.70 8.54 4.96
C ARG A 92 -23.58 7.61 5.82
N GLY A 93 -22.97 6.84 6.72
CA GLY A 93 -23.69 5.90 7.60
C GLY A 93 -24.19 4.63 6.91
N ASN A 94 -23.81 4.37 5.65
CA ASN A 94 -24.23 3.17 4.93
C ASN A 94 -23.23 2.02 5.12
N ARG A 95 -23.50 1.16 6.11
CA ARG A 95 -22.64 0.02 6.46
C ARG A 95 -22.49 -0.98 5.33
N ASP A 96 -23.59 -1.33 4.67
CA ASP A 96 -23.59 -2.44 3.70
C ASP A 96 -22.79 -2.08 2.46
N LYS A 97 -22.93 -0.84 1.98
CA LYS A 97 -22.10 -0.33 0.88
C LYS A 97 -20.64 -0.22 1.30
N ALA A 98 -20.34 0.29 2.50
CA ALA A 98 -18.97 0.34 2.99
C ALA A 98 -18.32 -1.07 3.01
N LYS A 99 -19.03 -2.08 3.52
CA LYS A 99 -18.57 -3.47 3.53
C LYS A 99 -18.38 -4.04 2.12
N MET A 100 -19.30 -3.77 1.20
CA MET A 100 -19.19 -4.18 -0.19
C MET A 100 -17.91 -3.63 -0.82
N PHE A 101 -17.63 -2.33 -0.66
CA PHE A 101 -16.42 -1.73 -1.21
C PHE A 101 -15.14 -2.24 -0.54
N LEU A 102 -15.13 -2.46 0.78
CA LEU A 102 -14.01 -3.13 1.47
C LEU A 102 -13.76 -4.55 0.93
N ALA A 103 -14.83 -5.30 0.66
CA ALA A 103 -14.73 -6.64 0.09
C ALA A 103 -14.19 -6.61 -1.34
N LEU A 104 -14.59 -5.62 -2.15
CA LEU A 104 -14.03 -5.40 -3.49
C LEU A 104 -12.54 -5.06 -3.43
N THR A 105 -12.12 -4.21 -2.48
CA THR A 105 -10.71 -3.90 -2.25
C THR A 105 -9.91 -5.17 -1.89
N ALA A 106 -10.41 -5.94 -0.92
CA ALA A 106 -9.78 -7.19 -0.48
C ALA A 106 -9.70 -8.23 -1.62
N LEU A 107 -10.75 -8.33 -2.44
CA LEU A 107 -10.79 -9.20 -3.62
C LEU A 107 -9.73 -8.79 -4.64
N GLY A 108 -9.61 -7.49 -4.95
CA GLY A 108 -8.56 -6.99 -5.84
C GLY A 108 -7.16 -7.36 -5.36
N GLY A 109 -6.91 -7.24 -4.05
CA GLY A 109 -5.68 -7.69 -3.41
C GLY A 109 -5.44 -9.20 -3.50
N ALA A 110 -6.48 -10.01 -3.27
CA ALA A 110 -6.39 -11.46 -3.35
C ALA A 110 -6.13 -11.95 -4.79
N ILE A 111 -6.76 -11.33 -5.78
CA ILE A 111 -6.50 -11.58 -7.19
C ILE A 111 -5.06 -11.21 -7.52
N PHE A 112 -4.59 -10.05 -7.06
CA PHE A 112 -3.20 -9.62 -7.25
C PHE A 112 -2.20 -10.66 -6.73
N VAL A 113 -2.33 -11.11 -5.48
CA VAL A 113 -1.41 -12.11 -4.90
C VAL A 113 -1.49 -13.43 -5.66
N SER A 114 -2.67 -13.81 -6.15
CA SER A 114 -2.86 -15.03 -6.94
C SER A 114 -2.18 -14.94 -8.31
N LEU A 115 -2.30 -13.79 -8.98
CA LEU A 115 -1.60 -13.53 -10.24
C LEU A 115 -0.07 -13.45 -10.03
N GLN A 116 0.39 -12.92 -8.90
CA GLN A 116 1.80 -12.89 -8.54
C GLN A 116 2.36 -14.31 -8.37
N ALA A 117 1.62 -15.18 -7.68
CA ALA A 117 1.98 -16.58 -7.51
C ALA A 117 2.01 -17.34 -8.85
N TYR A 118 1.07 -17.03 -9.75
CA TYR A 118 1.06 -17.56 -11.11
C TYR A 118 2.30 -17.12 -11.90
N GLU A 119 2.64 -15.83 -11.88
CA GLU A 119 3.83 -15.30 -12.56
C GLU A 119 5.10 -15.95 -12.03
N TRP A 120 5.26 -16.05 -10.71
CA TRP A 120 6.39 -16.73 -10.09
C TRP A 120 6.50 -18.18 -10.53
N THR A 121 5.38 -18.92 -10.49
CA THR A 121 5.35 -20.32 -10.91
C THR A 121 5.79 -20.43 -12.38
N HIS A 122 5.26 -19.59 -13.26
CA HIS A 122 5.64 -19.57 -14.67
C HIS A 122 7.13 -19.25 -14.88
N LEU A 123 7.68 -18.26 -14.17
CA LEU A 123 9.10 -17.89 -14.27
C LEU A 123 10.03 -18.98 -13.73
N ILE A 124 9.65 -19.64 -12.63
CA ILE A 124 10.41 -20.77 -12.06
C ILE A 124 10.47 -21.94 -13.05
N HIS A 125 9.35 -22.26 -13.72
CA HIS A 125 9.36 -23.31 -14.76
C HIS A 125 10.23 -22.95 -15.96
N ARG A 126 10.42 -21.66 -16.25
CA ARG A 126 11.35 -21.19 -17.28
C ARG A 126 12.83 -21.18 -16.83
N GLY A 127 13.10 -21.49 -15.56
CA GLY A 127 14.45 -21.55 -14.99
C GLY A 127 14.87 -20.33 -14.17
N LEU A 128 13.96 -19.40 -13.84
CA LEU A 128 14.25 -18.31 -12.89
C LEU A 128 14.22 -18.85 -11.46
N HIS A 129 15.39 -19.03 -10.86
CA HIS A 129 15.51 -19.43 -9.45
C HIS A 129 16.20 -18.35 -8.63
N ILE A 130 16.01 -18.41 -7.32
CA ILE A 130 16.63 -17.48 -6.36
C ILE A 130 18.16 -17.50 -6.42
N ASN A 131 18.76 -18.63 -6.84
CA ASN A 131 20.22 -18.83 -6.87
C ASN A 131 20.81 -18.86 -8.29
N GLY A 132 20.00 -18.65 -9.33
CA GLY A 132 20.48 -18.78 -10.71
C GLY A 132 19.37 -18.66 -11.74
N ASN A 133 19.74 -18.25 -12.95
CA ASN A 133 18.82 -18.14 -14.07
C ASN A 133 19.58 -18.25 -15.40
N PRO A 134 18.92 -18.64 -16.51
CA PRO A 134 19.57 -18.82 -17.81
C PRO A 134 19.82 -17.51 -18.59
N TRP A 135 19.44 -16.34 -18.06
CA TRP A 135 19.42 -15.08 -18.83
C TRP A 135 20.51 -14.07 -18.44
N GLY A 136 21.38 -14.40 -17.48
CA GLY A 136 22.49 -13.54 -17.08
C GLY A 136 22.78 -13.66 -15.58
N ALA A 137 23.09 -12.52 -14.95
CA ALA A 137 23.48 -12.43 -13.56
C ALA A 137 22.52 -13.21 -12.63
N SER A 138 23.04 -14.16 -11.85
CA SER A 138 22.25 -14.98 -10.90
C SER A 138 21.47 -14.10 -9.91
N LEU A 139 22.06 -12.96 -9.58
CA LEU A 139 21.55 -11.97 -8.64
C LEU A 139 20.26 -11.27 -9.09
N PHE A 140 19.94 -11.33 -10.39
CA PHE A 140 18.64 -10.90 -10.92
C PHE A 140 17.49 -11.69 -10.29
N GLY A 141 17.61 -13.02 -10.26
CA GLY A 141 16.58 -13.89 -9.64
C GLY A 141 16.45 -13.64 -8.14
N THR A 142 17.57 -13.53 -7.43
CA THR A 142 17.58 -13.24 -5.99
C THR A 142 16.86 -11.93 -5.66
N SER A 143 17.26 -10.84 -6.32
CA SER A 143 16.67 -9.51 -6.09
C SER A 143 15.20 -9.47 -6.49
N PHE A 144 14.83 -10.10 -7.61
CA PHE A 144 13.44 -10.19 -8.07
C PHE A 144 12.53 -10.85 -7.04
N PHE A 145 12.86 -12.07 -6.59
CA PHE A 145 12.02 -12.79 -5.63
C PHE A 145 12.00 -12.13 -4.25
N LEU A 146 13.12 -11.52 -3.84
CA LEU A 146 13.19 -10.82 -2.56
C LEU A 146 12.30 -9.57 -2.55
N VAL A 147 12.44 -8.68 -3.54
CA VAL A 147 11.68 -7.42 -3.61
C VAL A 147 10.20 -7.70 -3.83
N THR A 148 9.85 -8.49 -4.84
CA THR A 148 8.44 -8.79 -5.16
C THR A 148 7.79 -9.68 -4.09
N GLY A 149 8.55 -10.56 -3.44
CA GLY A 149 8.07 -11.44 -2.39
C GLY A 149 7.81 -10.69 -1.09
N PHE A 150 8.71 -9.79 -0.70
CA PHE A 150 8.50 -8.91 0.45
C PHE A 150 7.27 -8.03 0.25
N HIS A 151 7.08 -7.48 -0.96
CA HIS A 151 5.85 -6.78 -1.31
C HIS A 151 4.61 -7.68 -1.26
N GLY A 152 4.66 -8.87 -1.86
CA GLY A 152 3.55 -9.83 -1.86
C GLY A 152 3.12 -10.23 -0.45
N LEU A 153 4.06 -10.31 0.50
CA LEU A 153 3.77 -10.50 1.93
C LEU A 153 2.97 -9.32 2.50
N HIS A 154 3.35 -8.07 2.21
CA HIS A 154 2.61 -6.89 2.65
C HIS A 154 1.20 -6.85 2.06
N VAL A 155 1.03 -7.15 0.77
CA VAL A 155 -0.31 -7.22 0.16
C VAL A 155 -1.14 -8.30 0.84
N THR A 156 -0.57 -9.49 1.10
CA THR A 156 -1.27 -10.58 1.79
C THR A 156 -1.69 -10.17 3.20
N ALA A 157 -0.80 -9.53 3.96
CA ALA A 157 -1.11 -8.98 5.29
C ALA A 157 -2.21 -7.91 5.21
N GLY A 158 -2.17 -7.05 4.19
CA GLY A 158 -3.20 -6.04 3.92
C GLY A 158 -4.56 -6.65 3.59
N VAL A 159 -4.62 -7.73 2.81
CA VAL A 159 -5.87 -8.45 2.53
C VAL A 159 -6.45 -9.01 3.82
N ILE A 160 -5.62 -9.65 4.66
CA ILE A 160 -6.05 -10.14 5.97
C ILE A 160 -6.56 -8.98 6.84
N TYR A 161 -5.86 -7.84 6.83
CA TYR A 161 -6.25 -6.66 7.60
C TYR A 161 -7.59 -6.06 7.10
N LEU A 162 -7.83 -6.02 5.79
CA LEU A 162 -9.11 -5.60 5.20
C LEU A 162 -10.24 -6.55 5.60
N LEU A 163 -10.02 -7.86 5.57
CA LEU A 163 -11.02 -8.84 6.01
C LEU A 163 -11.35 -8.69 7.50
N ALA A 164 -10.33 -8.47 8.35
CA ALA A 164 -10.53 -8.17 9.76
C ALA A 164 -11.34 -6.86 9.95
N THR A 165 -11.06 -5.85 9.13
CA THR A 165 -11.75 -4.56 9.12
C THR A 165 -13.24 -4.70 8.77
N ILE A 166 -13.59 -5.53 7.80
CA ILE A 166 -14.99 -5.87 7.50
C ILE A 166 -15.68 -6.50 8.72
N GLY A 167 -14.96 -7.36 9.46
CA GLY A 167 -15.43 -7.94 10.72
C GLY A 167 -15.71 -6.88 11.79
N VAL A 168 -14.80 -5.91 11.97
CA VAL A 168 -14.98 -4.80 12.91
C VAL A 168 -16.17 -3.92 12.52
N VAL A 169 -16.27 -3.50 11.25
CA VAL A 169 -17.39 -2.69 10.72
C VAL A 169 -18.73 -3.41 10.90
N SER A 170 -18.76 -4.73 10.79
CA SER A 170 -19.99 -5.51 10.97
C SER A 170 -20.48 -5.54 12.42
N ARG A 171 -19.56 -5.50 13.40
CA ARG A 171 -19.87 -5.66 14.83
C ARG A 171 -20.13 -4.34 15.56
N ARG A 172 -19.66 -3.20 15.06
CA ARG A 172 -19.86 -1.91 15.76
C ARG A 172 -21.32 -1.45 15.70
N PRO A 173 -21.87 -0.83 16.76
CA PRO A 173 -23.25 -0.35 16.78
C PRO A 173 -23.52 0.72 15.72
N ARG A 174 -22.67 1.75 15.61
CA ARG A 174 -22.79 2.78 14.56
C ARG A 174 -21.67 2.63 13.54
N PRO A 175 -21.95 2.77 12.24
CA PRO A 175 -20.92 2.69 11.19
C PRO A 175 -19.81 3.72 11.39
N MET A 176 -20.15 4.92 11.84
CA MET A 176 -19.19 6.00 12.07
C MET A 176 -18.18 5.68 13.20
N ASP A 177 -18.55 4.81 14.15
CA ASP A 177 -17.63 4.39 15.20
C ASP A 177 -16.42 3.65 14.59
N SER A 178 -16.56 3.02 13.43
CA SER A 178 -15.47 2.32 12.72
C SER A 178 -14.63 3.23 11.82
N TYR A 179 -14.97 4.52 11.67
CA TYR A 179 -14.35 5.40 10.68
C TYR A 179 -12.83 5.47 10.79
N ASN A 180 -12.32 5.84 11.97
CA ASN A 180 -10.87 5.93 12.21
C ASN A 180 -10.14 4.60 11.95
N PHE A 181 -10.77 3.46 12.24
CA PHE A 181 -10.17 2.15 12.04
C PHE A 181 -10.06 1.80 10.54
N VAL A 182 -11.12 2.09 9.77
CA VAL A 182 -11.13 1.90 8.32
C VAL A 182 -10.16 2.87 7.64
N GLU A 183 -10.04 4.09 8.15
CA GLU A 183 -9.11 5.09 7.62
C GLU A 183 -7.65 4.67 7.82
N ILE A 184 -7.29 4.21 9.02
CA ILE A 184 -5.94 3.67 9.32
C ILE A 184 -5.64 2.46 8.41
N THR A 185 -6.61 1.58 8.20
CA THR A 185 -6.49 0.45 7.26
C THR A 185 -6.27 0.93 5.82
N GLY A 186 -6.96 2.00 5.43
CA GLY A 186 -6.82 2.63 4.12
C GLY A 186 -5.44 3.22 3.89
N LEU A 187 -4.88 3.91 4.89
CA LEU A 187 -3.51 4.45 4.82
C LEU A 187 -2.49 3.34 4.52
N TYR A 188 -2.60 2.20 5.22
CA TYR A 188 -1.76 1.03 4.94
C TYR A 188 -1.95 0.51 3.51
N TRP A 189 -3.20 0.31 3.08
CA TRP A 189 -3.50 -0.23 1.76
C TRP A 189 -2.97 0.65 0.61
N HIS A 190 -3.19 1.97 0.70
CA HIS A 190 -2.70 2.93 -0.27
C HIS A 190 -1.17 2.99 -0.31
N PHE A 191 -0.51 2.86 0.83
CA PHE A 191 0.95 2.81 0.87
C PHE A 191 1.48 1.57 0.16
N VAL A 192 0.90 0.40 0.42
CA VAL A 192 1.29 -0.85 -0.25
C VAL A 192 1.10 -0.71 -1.77
N ASP A 193 -0.03 -0.16 -2.23
CA ASP A 193 -0.28 0.11 -3.66
C ASP A 193 0.78 1.05 -4.28
N LEU A 194 1.14 2.14 -3.60
CA LEU A 194 2.19 3.05 -4.03
C LEU A 194 3.55 2.34 -4.18
N VAL A 195 3.91 1.51 -3.20
CA VAL A 195 5.15 0.72 -3.25
C VAL A 195 5.14 -0.20 -4.47
N TRP A 196 4.00 -0.81 -4.82
CA TRP A 196 3.91 -1.65 -6.00
C TRP A 196 4.21 -0.89 -7.30
N ILE A 197 3.67 0.33 -7.43
CA ILE A 197 3.94 1.17 -8.61
C ILE A 197 5.45 1.42 -8.77
N MET A 198 6.15 1.65 -7.67
CA MET A 198 7.61 1.81 -7.66
C MET A 198 8.32 0.51 -8.05
N VAL A 199 7.93 -0.62 -7.44
CA VAL A 199 8.48 -1.95 -7.78
C VAL A 199 8.28 -2.27 -9.26
N PHE A 200 7.07 -2.07 -9.79
CA PHE A 200 6.76 -2.26 -11.21
C PHE A 200 7.66 -1.40 -12.10
N THR A 201 7.80 -0.11 -11.77
CA THR A 201 8.64 0.82 -12.54
C THR A 201 10.10 0.38 -12.57
N PHE A 202 10.71 0.12 -11.41
CA PHE A 202 12.14 -0.20 -11.34
C PHE A 202 12.50 -1.60 -11.81
N MET A 203 11.64 -2.59 -11.59
CA MET A 203 11.95 -3.99 -11.87
C MET A 203 11.52 -4.45 -13.26
N TYR A 204 10.39 -3.93 -13.77
CA TYR A 204 9.79 -4.40 -15.03
C TYR A 204 9.97 -3.44 -16.19
N LEU A 205 10.02 -2.12 -15.93
CA LEU A 205 10.08 -1.11 -17.00
C LEU A 205 11.48 -0.54 -17.20
N LEU A 206 12.15 -0.15 -16.11
CA LEU A 206 13.53 0.27 -16.18
C LEU A 206 14.40 -0.95 -16.40
#